data_AF-A0A953LP85-F1
#
_entry.id   AF-A0A953LP85-F1
#
_cell.length_a   1.000
_cell.length_b   1.000
_cell.length_c   1.000
_cell.angle_alpha   90.00
_cell.angle_beta   90.00
_cell.angle_gamma   90.00
#
_symmetry.space_group_name_H-M   'P 1'
#
loop_
_entity.id
_entity.type
_entity.pdbx_description
1 polymer ?
#
loop_
_entity_poly.entity_id
_entity_poly.type
_entity_poly.pdbx_seq_one_letter_code
_entity_poly.pdbx_strand_id
1 'polypeptide(L)'
;IETDRIEVLSGEPQPVPVPTDSGRPHDIYRCPSCQTAMWSDYGRRPPLRFVRIGTLDDPAAWPPDVHIYTRSKLPWVILPDGVPAFEVYYDMKALWPATSLERRRAILGPR
;
A
#
# COMPACT_ATOMS: atom_id res chain seq x y z
N ILE A 1 1.73 -4.97 -4.46
CA ILE A 1 1.99 -6.31 -5.00
C ILE A 1 0.86 -6.67 -5.96
N GLU A 2 1.17 -7.38 -7.04
CA GLU A 2 0.20 -7.90 -7.99
C GLU A 2 -0.71 -8.91 -7.29
N THR A 3 -2.02 -8.86 -7.57
CA THR A 3 -3.01 -9.68 -6.86
C THR A 3 -2.82 -11.17 -7.11
N ASP A 4 -2.35 -11.56 -8.30
CA ASP A 4 -2.05 -12.95 -8.67
C ASP A 4 -0.85 -13.55 -7.91
N ARG A 5 -0.07 -12.71 -7.22
CA ARG A 5 1.02 -13.13 -6.32
C ARG A 5 0.57 -13.28 -4.86
N ILE A 6 -0.72 -13.14 -4.58
CA ILE A 6 -1.30 -13.37 -3.26
C ILE A 6 -2.12 -14.65 -3.33
N GLU A 7 -1.73 -15.64 -2.53
CA GLU A 7 -2.50 -16.86 -2.33
C GLU A 7 -3.26 -16.77 -1.01
N VAL A 8 -4.58 -17.02 -1.05
CA VAL A 8 -5.41 -17.08 0.16
C VAL A 8 -5.51 -18.53 0.60
N LEU A 9 -4.72 -18.89 1.62
CA LEU A 9 -4.68 -20.25 2.14
C LEU A 9 -5.94 -20.63 2.93
N SER A 10 -6.58 -19.65 3.56
CA SER A 10 -7.82 -19.86 4.32
C SER A 10 -8.61 -18.56 4.51
N GLY A 11 -9.92 -18.72 4.69
CA GLY A 11 -10.86 -17.61 4.88
C GLY A 11 -11.05 -16.75 3.63
N GLU A 12 -11.88 -15.72 3.76
CA GLU A 12 -12.13 -14.76 2.69
C GLU A 12 -12.15 -13.35 3.28
N PRO A 13 -11.12 -12.52 3.02
CA PRO A 13 -11.10 -11.14 3.48
C PRO A 13 -12.25 -10.33 2.89
N GLN A 14 -13.05 -9.70 3.75
CA GLN A 14 -14.21 -8.92 3.35
C GLN A 14 -13.82 -7.48 3.04
N PRO A 15 -14.25 -6.91 1.90
CA PRO A 15 -14.00 -5.52 1.58
C PRO A 15 -14.87 -4.59 2.44
N VAL A 16 -14.22 -3.63 3.09
CA VAL A 16 -14.88 -2.54 3.84
C VAL A 16 -14.57 -1.22 3.13
N PRO A 17 -15.55 -0.56 2.50
CA PRO A 17 -15.34 0.73 1.86
C PRO A 17 -15.08 1.81 2.92
N VAL A 18 -14.13 2.70 2.65
CA VAL A 18 -13.83 3.85 3.52
C VAL A 18 -13.91 5.16 2.75
N PRO A 19 -14.36 6.26 3.39
CA PRO A 19 -14.39 7.57 2.75
C PRO A 19 -12.97 8.04 2.41
N THR A 20 -12.83 8.74 1.28
CA THR A 20 -11.57 9.41 0.90
C THR A 20 -11.85 10.86 0.52
N ASP A 21 -10.90 11.76 0.82
CA ASP A 21 -11.00 13.18 0.46
C ASP A 21 -11.13 13.40 -1.05
N SER A 22 -10.57 12.49 -1.85
CA SER A 22 -10.62 12.56 -3.31
C SER A 22 -11.94 12.08 -3.92
N GLY A 23 -12.83 11.49 -3.11
CA GLY A 23 -14.03 10.78 -3.59
C GLY A 23 -13.75 9.48 -4.34
N ARG A 24 -12.47 9.12 -4.58
CA ARG A 24 -12.11 7.86 -5.23
C ARG A 24 -12.37 6.68 -4.28
N PRO A 25 -12.80 5.51 -4.81
CA PRO A 25 -13.02 4.33 -3.98
C PRO A 25 -11.76 3.91 -3.23
N HIS A 26 -11.92 3.49 -1.99
CA HIS A 26 -10.89 2.80 -1.22
C HIS A 26 -11.57 1.69 -0.43
N ASP A 27 -11.22 0.45 -0.76
CA ASP A 27 -11.73 -0.74 -0.09
C ASP A 27 -10.60 -1.34 0.77
N ILE A 28 -10.85 -1.53 2.06
CA ILE A 28 -9.94 -2.21 2.99
C ILE A 28 -10.45 -3.63 3.19
N TYR A 29 -9.68 -4.62 2.76
CA TYR A 29 -10.02 -6.03 2.92
C TYR A 29 -9.59 -6.50 4.32
N ARG A 30 -10.55 -6.98 5.11
CA ARG A 30 -10.36 -7.36 6.50
C ARG A 30 -10.70 -8.82 6.75
N CYS A 31 -9.99 -9.46 7.68
CA CYS A 31 -10.44 -10.75 8.21
C CYS A 31 -11.83 -10.59 8.84
N PRO A 32 -12.84 -11.40 8.47
CA PRO A 32 -14.19 -11.25 8.99
C PRO A 32 -14.28 -11.50 10.50
N SER A 33 -13.39 -12.34 11.05
CA SER A 33 -13.40 -12.71 12.47
C SER A 33 -12.75 -11.66 13.36
N CYS A 34 -11.51 -11.26 13.07
CA CYS A 34 -10.74 -10.35 13.94
C CYS A 34 -10.64 -8.91 13.41
N GLN A 35 -11.20 -8.63 12.23
CA GLN A 35 -11.20 -7.31 11.59
C GLN A 35 -9.82 -6.74 11.26
N THR A 36 -8.76 -7.54 11.37
CA THR A 36 -7.40 -7.17 10.91
C THR A 36 -7.43 -6.82 9.43
N ALA A 37 -6.90 -5.65 9.08
CA ALA A 37 -6.77 -5.21 7.70
C ALA A 37 -5.61 -5.96 7.03
N MET A 38 -5.92 -6.77 6.02
CA MET A 38 -4.94 -7.56 5.28
C MET A 38 -4.30 -6.73 4.16
N TRP A 39 -5.14 -6.06 3.36
CA TRP A 39 -4.67 -5.18 2.30
C TRP A 39 -5.71 -4.11 1.95
N SER A 40 -5.26 -3.11 1.19
CA SER A 40 -6.12 -2.09 0.61
C SER A 40 -6.14 -2.17 -0.93
N ASP A 41 -7.30 -1.87 -1.50
CA ASP A 41 -7.49 -1.56 -2.91
C ASP A 41 -7.82 -0.07 -3.04
N TYR A 42 -6.95 0.67 -3.71
CA TYR A 42 -7.15 2.08 -4.00
C TYR A 42 -7.64 2.27 -5.43
N GLY A 43 -8.87 2.74 -5.55
CA GLY A 43 -9.52 3.05 -6.82
C GLY A 43 -10.11 1.85 -7.54
N ARG A 44 -10.40 0.75 -6.82
CA ARG A 44 -10.92 -0.53 -7.38
C ARG A 44 -10.06 -0.98 -8.56
N ARG A 45 -8.81 -1.30 -8.26
CA ARG A 45 -7.80 -1.79 -9.19
C ARG A 45 -7.55 -3.27 -8.91
N PRO A 46 -8.38 -4.19 -9.46
CA PRO A 46 -8.28 -5.62 -9.20
C PRO A 46 -6.88 -6.24 -9.32
N PRO A 47 -6.00 -5.81 -10.25
CA PRO A 47 -4.67 -6.42 -10.41
C PRO A 47 -3.64 -6.05 -9.32
N LEU A 48 -3.93 -5.11 -8.41
CA LEU A 48 -2.95 -4.62 -7.44
C LEU A 48 -3.54 -4.60 -6.01
N ARG A 49 -2.74 -5.03 -5.03
CA ARG A 49 -3.03 -4.90 -3.59
C ARG A 49 -1.92 -4.18 -2.84
N PHE A 50 -2.33 -3.43 -1.82
CA PHE A 50 -1.45 -2.76 -0.85
C PHE A 50 -1.51 -3.54 0.46
N VAL A 51 -0.60 -4.49 0.63
CA VAL A 51 -0.53 -5.37 1.80
C VAL A 51 -0.12 -4.59 3.04
N ARG A 52 -0.74 -4.87 4.18
CA ARG A 52 -0.35 -4.31 5.47
C ARG A 52 0.86 -5.08 5.99
N ILE A 53 2.03 -4.45 5.94
CA ILE A 53 3.30 -5.00 6.44
C ILE A 53 3.21 -5.67 7.82
N GLY A 54 2.44 -5.10 8.75
CA GLY A 54 2.27 -5.66 10.10
C GLY A 54 1.57 -7.02 10.16
N THR A 55 1.06 -7.54 9.04
CA THR A 55 0.47 -8.89 8.95
C THR A 55 1.43 -9.92 8.33
N LEU A 56 2.67 -9.55 8.05
CA LEU A 56 3.72 -10.48 7.61
C LEU A 56 4.34 -11.20 8.82
N ASP A 57 4.94 -12.36 8.60
CA ASP A 57 5.59 -13.13 9.67
C ASP A 57 6.82 -12.41 10.25
N ASP A 58 7.57 -11.69 9.40
CA ASP A 58 8.67 -10.81 9.80
C ASP A 58 8.44 -9.38 9.24
N PRO A 59 7.69 -8.54 9.96
CA PRO A 59 7.47 -7.15 9.57
C PRO A 59 8.74 -6.31 9.63
N ALA A 60 9.71 -6.66 10.47
CA ALA A 60 10.93 -5.87 10.67
C ALA A 60 11.85 -5.90 9.45
N ALA A 61 11.76 -6.94 8.62
CA ALA A 61 12.48 -7.06 7.36
C ALA A 61 12.10 -6.01 6.29
N TRP A 62 11.04 -5.23 6.49
CA TRP A 62 10.48 -4.33 5.48
C TRP A 62 10.35 -2.88 5.98
N PRO A 63 11.43 -2.20 6.41
CA PRO A 63 11.34 -0.79 6.78
C PRO A 63 10.84 0.08 5.61
N PRO A 64 10.23 1.25 5.87
CA PRO A 64 9.73 2.11 4.80
C PRO A 64 10.88 2.67 3.96
N ASP A 65 10.79 2.56 2.64
CA ASP A 65 11.73 3.20 1.72
C ASP A 65 11.54 4.72 1.65
N VAL A 66 10.31 5.20 1.92
CA VAL A 66 9.93 6.61 1.86
C VAL A 66 8.80 6.93 2.83
N HIS A 67 8.73 8.20 3.25
CA HIS A 67 7.57 8.76 3.95
C HIS A 67 6.81 9.72 3.03
N ILE A 68 5.49 9.61 2.99
CA ILE A 68 4.61 10.45 2.16
C ILE A 68 3.59 11.19 3.02
N TYR A 69 3.02 12.26 2.46
CA TYR A 69 2.05 13.12 3.16
C TYR A 69 2.59 13.73 4.46
N THR A 70 3.90 14.05 4.49
CA THR A 70 4.53 14.58 5.69
C THR A 70 4.08 15.99 6.05
N ARG A 71 3.42 16.73 5.13
CA ARG A 71 2.83 18.05 5.41
C ARG A 71 1.81 18.03 6.55
N SER A 72 1.14 16.90 6.76
CA SER A 72 0.13 16.69 7.82
C SER A 72 0.67 15.87 8.99
N LYS A 73 1.98 15.60 9.03
CA LYS A 73 2.62 14.86 10.12
C LYS A 73 2.57 15.69 11.40
N LEU A 74 2.15 15.07 12.50
CA LEU A 74 2.16 15.72 13.80
C LEU A 74 3.61 16.02 14.26
N PRO A 75 3.85 17.13 15.00
CA PRO A 75 5.21 17.54 15.38
C PRO A 75 6.00 16.46 16.15
N TRP A 76 5.32 15.64 16.96
CA TRP A 76 5.93 14.62 17.81
C TRP A 76 6.25 13.29 17.11
N VAL A 77 5.79 13.07 15.87
CA VAL A 77 6.23 11.91 15.09
C VAL A 77 7.69 12.13 14.70
N ILE A 78 8.55 11.12 14.79
CA ILE A 78 9.96 11.23 14.34
C ILE A 78 10.10 10.31 13.12
N LEU A 79 10.66 10.84 12.03
CA LEU A 79 11.00 10.04 10.85
C LEU A 79 12.49 9.66 10.95
N PRO A 80 12.88 8.42 10.60
CA PRO A 80 14.27 8.02 10.58
C PRO A 80 15.11 8.91 9.66
N ASP A 81 16.33 9.25 10.11
CA ASP A 81 17.28 10.00 9.30
C ASP A 81 17.67 9.20 8.04
N GLY A 82 17.88 9.91 6.94
CA GLY A 82 18.29 9.31 5.66
C GLY A 82 17.18 8.64 4.85
N VAL A 83 15.96 8.50 5.38
CA VAL A 83 14.81 8.01 4.62
C VAL A 83 14.08 9.19 3.94
N PRO A 84 13.94 9.21 2.60
CA PRO A 84 13.29 10.31 1.91
C PRO A 84 11.87 10.58 2.41
N ALA A 85 11.57 11.85 2.66
CA ALA A 85 10.29 12.33 3.17
C ALA A 85 9.68 13.36 2.22
N PHE A 86 8.42 13.13 1.83
CA PHE A 86 7.71 13.96 0.85
C PHE A 86 6.44 14.54 1.46
N GLU A 87 6.23 15.85 1.25
CA GLU A 87 5.05 16.57 1.76
C GLU A 87 3.72 15.97 1.28
N VAL A 88 3.71 15.39 0.09
CA VAL A 88 2.58 14.72 -0.55
C VAL A 88 3.03 13.36 -1.09
N TYR A 89 2.64 13.00 -2.32
CA TYR A 89 3.11 11.78 -3.00
C TYR A 89 4.42 12.06 -3.77
N TYR A 90 5.28 11.05 -3.90
CA TYR A 90 6.55 11.13 -4.62
C TYR A 90 6.41 10.76 -6.10
N ASP A 91 7.42 11.09 -6.91
CA ASP A 91 7.53 10.58 -8.27
C ASP A 91 8.04 9.13 -8.27
N MET A 92 7.13 8.18 -8.55
CA MET A 92 7.48 6.76 -8.65
C MET A 92 8.49 6.48 -9.75
N LYS A 93 8.50 7.23 -10.88
CA LYS A 93 9.46 6.99 -11.97
C LYS A 93 10.89 7.36 -11.55
N ALA A 94 11.03 8.31 -10.63
CA ALA A 94 12.32 8.74 -10.12
C ALA A 94 12.90 7.79 -9.05
N LEU A 95 12.05 7.12 -8.26
CA LEU A 95 12.49 6.33 -7.10
C LEU A 95 12.37 4.81 -7.26
N TRP A 96 11.41 4.31 -8.04
CA TRP A 96 11.21 2.87 -8.10
C TRP A 96 12.27 2.19 -8.98
N PRO A 97 12.76 1.01 -8.58
CA PRO A 97 13.58 0.18 -9.46
C PRO A 97 12.87 -0.08 -10.80
N ALA A 98 13.64 -0.14 -11.89
CA ALA A 98 13.12 -0.39 -13.24
C ALA A 98 12.25 -1.66 -13.30
N THR A 99 12.67 -2.72 -12.61
CA THR A 99 11.93 -3.99 -12.50
C THR A 99 10.55 -3.83 -11.86
N SER A 100 10.43 -2.99 -10.83
CA SER A 100 9.13 -2.68 -10.19
C SER A 100 8.22 -1.88 -11.12
N LEU A 101 8.77 -0.96 -11.92
CA LEU A 101 8.03 -0.21 -12.92
C LEU A 101 7.53 -1.10 -14.06
N GLU A 102 8.35 -2.05 -14.53
CA GLU A 102 7.99 -3.03 -15.54
C GLU A 102 6.85 -3.94 -15.08
N ARG A 103 6.98 -4.51 -13.88
CA ARG A 103 5.93 -5.32 -13.24
C ARG A 103 4.60 -4.55 -13.15
N ARG A 104 4.67 -3.30 -12.68
CA ARG A 104 3.50 -2.41 -12.62
C ARG A 104 2.89 -2.17 -14.00
N ARG A 105 3.70 -1.93 -15.03
CA ARG A 105 3.23 -1.70 -16.40
C ARG A 105 2.55 -2.94 -16.97
N ALA A 106 3.04 -4.13 -16.66
CA ALA A 106 2.45 -5.38 -17.11
C ALA A 106 1.01 -5.56 -16.62
N ILE A 107 0.69 -5.15 -15.39
CA ILE A 107 -0.65 -5.35 -14.81
C ILE A 107 -1.61 -4.16 -14.93
N LEU A 108 -1.12 -2.93 -15.16
CA LEU A 108 -1.94 -1.72 -15.23
C LEU A 108 -1.90 -1.02 -16.60
N GLY A 109 -1.10 -1.52 -17.53
CA GLY A 109 -0.86 -0.87 -18.82
C GLY A 109 0.07 0.35 -18.74
N PRO A 110 0.35 0.99 -19.89
CA PRO A 110 1.08 2.25 -19.91
C PRO A 110 0.27 3.36 -19.22
N ARG A 111 0.98 4.29 -18.58
CA ARG A 111 0.40 5.41 -17.84
C ARG A 111 0.76 6.72 -18.50
#